data_AF-A0A6V8CQ42-F1
#
_entry.id   AF-A0A6V8CQ42-F1
#
_cell.length_a   1.000
_cell.length_b   1.000
_cell.length_c   1.000
_cell.angle_alpha   90.00
_cell.angle_beta   90.00
_cell.angle_gamma   90.00
#
_symmetry.space_group_name_H-M   'P 1'
#
loop_
_entity.id
_entity.type
_entity.pdbx_description
1 polymer ?
#
loop_
_entity_poly.entity_id
_entity_poly.type
_entity_poly.pdbx_seq_one_letter_code
_entity_poly.pdbx_strand_id
1 'polypeptide(L)'
;MTLETLAKDIAASAEAQAKAMLKEAKAEAKTIVGDAESKATSIRDEAQARAEREAQQISQEMVASARQGNQKELLIARRGVLDATYDAAKSQLADPGMKGRATLLKSLLKRAEDVSGKDFVIRPVSVDAAALKKEAGSRTIGDEIDGLGGFMMEAADGSVSFDFRFDSLLDRTWTEERAAINETLFG
;
A
#
# COMPACT_ATOMS: atom_id res chain seq x y z
N MET A 1 -9.54 -76.26 72.26
CA MET A 1 -8.61 -75.47 71.43
C MET A 1 -7.47 -75.03 72.33
N THR A 2 -6.22 -75.32 71.98
CA THR A 2 -5.07 -74.84 72.76
C THR A 2 -4.82 -73.38 72.41
N LEU A 3 -4.27 -72.60 73.34
CA LEU A 3 -3.92 -71.19 73.10
C LEU A 3 -3.01 -71.01 71.87
N GLU A 4 -2.17 -72.00 71.58
CA GLU A 4 -1.31 -72.04 70.39
C GLU A 4 -2.09 -72.12 69.07
N THR A 5 -3.18 -72.90 69.01
CA THR A 5 -4.02 -72.97 67.79
C THR A 5 -4.72 -71.65 67.51
N LEU A 6 -5.24 -70.99 68.55
CA LEU A 6 -5.87 -69.67 68.42
C LEU A 6 -4.87 -68.60 67.99
N ALA A 7 -3.66 -68.61 68.53
CA ALA A 7 -2.60 -67.68 68.14
C ALA A 7 -2.19 -67.85 66.67
N LYS A 8 -2.13 -69.09 66.17
CA LYS A 8 -1.87 -69.39 64.76
C LYS A 8 -2.97 -68.87 63.83
N ASP A 9 -4.23 -69.06 64.19
CA ASP A 9 -5.37 -68.59 63.38
C ASP A 9 -5.44 -67.06 63.33
N ILE A 10 -5.14 -66.39 64.44
CA ILE A 10 -5.04 -64.92 64.49
C ILE A 10 -3.89 -64.42 63.60
N ALA A 11 -2.72 -65.07 63.66
CA ALA A 11 -1.57 -64.71 62.83
C ALA A 11 -1.86 -64.93 61.33
N ALA A 12 -2.50 -66.05 60.97
CA ALA A 12 -2.87 -66.33 59.58
C ALA A 12 -3.92 -65.32 59.05
N SER A 13 -4.91 -64.95 59.88
CA SER A 13 -5.90 -63.93 59.54
C SER A 13 -5.26 -62.56 59.35
N ALA A 14 -4.35 -62.16 60.23
CA ALA A 14 -3.61 -60.90 60.13
C ALA A 14 -2.73 -60.85 58.87
N GLU A 15 -2.04 -61.94 58.53
CA GLU A 15 -1.27 -62.02 57.28
C GLU A 15 -2.16 -61.93 56.04
N ALA A 16 -3.33 -62.56 56.05
CA ALA A 16 -4.28 -62.48 54.94
C ALA A 16 -4.81 -61.05 54.76
N GLN A 17 -5.14 -60.36 55.86
CA GLN A 17 -5.56 -58.95 55.83
C GLN A 17 -4.43 -58.04 55.34
N ALA A 18 -3.20 -58.23 55.80
CA ALA A 18 -2.04 -57.45 55.34
C ALA A 18 -1.79 -57.65 53.84
N LYS A 19 -1.88 -58.89 53.33
CA LYS A 19 -1.76 -59.19 51.90
C LYS A 19 -2.88 -58.55 51.08
N ALA A 20 -4.11 -58.57 51.58
CA ALA A 20 -5.25 -57.94 50.91
C ALA A 20 -5.06 -56.42 50.81
N MET A 21 -4.69 -55.77 51.92
CA MET A 21 -4.40 -54.32 51.97
C MET A 21 -3.27 -53.93 51.02
N LEU A 22 -2.17 -54.70 50.98
CA LEU A 22 -1.06 -54.46 50.05
C LEU A 22 -1.48 -54.62 48.58
N LYS A 23 -2.38 -55.57 48.29
CA LYS A 23 -2.89 -55.78 46.92
C LYS A 23 -3.77 -54.61 46.48
N GLU A 24 -4.63 -54.13 47.38
CA GLU A 24 -5.51 -52.98 47.13
C GLU A 24 -4.70 -51.70 46.94
N ALA A 25 -3.74 -51.42 47.83
CA ALA A 25 -2.85 -50.26 47.70
C ALA A 25 -2.03 -50.28 46.40
N LYS A 26 -1.56 -51.46 45.96
CA LYS A 26 -0.87 -51.60 44.66
C LYS A 26 -1.80 -51.37 43.47
N ALA A 27 -3.05 -51.82 43.57
CA ALA A 27 -4.04 -51.59 42.52
C ALA A 27 -4.39 -50.09 42.42
N GLU A 28 -4.60 -49.43 43.56
CA GLU A 28 -4.87 -48.00 43.61
C GLU A 28 -3.69 -47.17 43.09
N ALA A 29 -2.46 -47.50 43.50
CA ALA A 29 -1.25 -46.86 42.97
C ALA A 29 -1.14 -47.00 41.45
N LYS A 30 -1.46 -48.18 40.90
CA LYS A 30 -1.46 -48.40 39.45
C LYS A 30 -2.51 -47.55 38.73
N THR A 31 -3.70 -47.41 39.31
CA THR A 31 -4.76 -46.54 38.76
C THR A 31 -4.33 -45.07 38.78
N ILE A 32 -3.77 -44.59 39.89
CA ILE A 32 -3.30 -43.19 40.00
C ILE A 32 -2.22 -42.89 38.96
N VAL A 33 -1.26 -43.81 38.77
CA VAL A 33 -0.22 -43.65 37.75
C VAL A 33 -0.82 -43.66 36.35
N GLY A 34 -1.72 -44.58 36.04
CA GLY A 34 -2.39 -44.63 34.73
C GLY A 34 -3.21 -43.37 34.42
N ASP A 35 -3.94 -42.84 35.41
CA ASP A 35 -4.69 -41.59 35.27
C ASP A 35 -3.76 -40.39 35.07
N ALA A 36 -2.62 -40.35 35.77
CA ALA A 36 -1.62 -39.30 35.61
C ALA A 36 -0.95 -39.35 34.23
N GLU A 37 -0.59 -40.54 33.74
CA GLU A 37 -0.03 -40.76 32.40
C GLU A 37 -1.02 -40.36 31.30
N SER A 38 -2.30 -40.72 31.46
CA SER A 38 -3.38 -40.33 30.54
C SER A 38 -3.56 -38.81 30.49
N LYS A 39 -3.61 -38.15 31.66
CA LYS A 39 -3.68 -36.68 31.74
C LYS A 39 -2.46 -36.01 31.13
N ALA A 40 -1.26 -36.53 31.40
CA ALA A 40 -0.02 -35.99 30.84
C ALA A 40 -0.01 -36.09 29.31
N THR A 41 -0.49 -37.22 28.76
CA THR A 41 -0.61 -37.43 27.31
C THR A 41 -1.62 -36.45 26.70
N SER A 42 -2.80 -36.31 27.30
CA SER A 42 -3.83 -35.36 26.84
C SER A 42 -3.31 -33.92 26.83
N ILE A 43 -2.61 -33.48 27.89
CA ILE A 43 -2.03 -32.13 27.96
C ILE A 43 -0.99 -31.93 26.86
N ARG A 44 -0.14 -32.94 26.61
CA ARG A 44 0.88 -32.89 25.57
C ARG A 44 0.25 -32.78 24.18
N ASP A 45 -0.74 -33.61 23.89
CA ASP A 45 -1.40 -33.64 22.58
C ASP A 45 -2.14 -32.33 22.31
N GLU A 46 -2.83 -31.78 23.32
CA GLU A 46 -3.46 -30.46 23.22
C GLU A 46 -2.46 -29.32 23.02
N ALA A 47 -1.32 -29.38 23.72
CA ALA A 47 -0.25 -28.40 23.56
C ALA A 47 0.36 -28.47 22.16
N GLN A 48 0.60 -29.67 21.64
CA GLN A 48 1.10 -29.88 20.28
C GLN A 48 0.08 -29.38 19.24
N ALA A 49 -1.19 -29.74 19.36
CA ALA A 49 -2.23 -29.29 18.44
C ALA A 49 -2.47 -27.77 18.49
N ARG A 50 -2.22 -27.11 19.64
CA ARG A 50 -2.20 -25.65 19.74
C ARG A 50 -1.00 -25.05 19.00
N ALA A 51 0.20 -25.56 19.28
CA ALA A 51 1.42 -25.10 18.64
C ALA A 51 1.40 -25.27 17.11
N GLU A 52 0.86 -26.37 16.60
CA GLU A 52 0.71 -26.60 15.15
C GLU A 52 -0.25 -25.61 14.50
N ARG A 53 -1.38 -25.30 15.16
CA ARG A 53 -2.34 -24.29 14.66
C ARG A 53 -1.73 -22.89 14.67
N GLU A 54 -1.04 -22.52 15.74
CA GLU A 54 -0.34 -21.24 15.83
C GLU A 54 0.76 -21.11 14.76
N ALA A 55 1.56 -22.15 14.54
CA ALA A 55 2.59 -22.16 13.51
C ALA A 55 2.00 -21.99 12.10
N GLN A 56 0.88 -22.66 11.80
CA GLN A 56 0.17 -22.48 10.53
C GLN A 56 -0.37 -21.05 10.38
N GLN A 57 -0.96 -20.49 11.44
CA GLN A 57 -1.46 -19.13 11.42
C GLN A 57 -0.34 -18.11 11.17
N ILE A 58 0.77 -18.22 11.91
CA ILE A 58 1.96 -17.36 11.75
C ILE A 58 2.51 -17.48 10.33
N SER A 59 2.58 -18.69 9.77
CA SER A 59 3.04 -18.90 8.40
C SER A 59 2.16 -18.18 7.38
N GLN A 60 0.84 -18.29 7.51
CA GLN A 60 -0.10 -17.60 6.62
C GLN A 60 0.00 -16.07 6.76
N GLU A 61 0.07 -15.56 7.98
CA GLU A 61 0.23 -14.13 8.25
C GLU A 61 1.54 -13.59 7.68
N MET A 62 2.63 -14.34 7.82
CA MET A 62 3.94 -13.97 7.27
C MET A 62 3.91 -13.89 5.74
N VAL A 63 3.30 -14.87 5.07
CA VAL A 63 3.16 -14.85 3.61
C VAL A 63 2.26 -13.70 3.15
N ALA A 64 1.15 -13.45 3.86
CA ALA A 64 0.26 -12.34 3.55
C ALA A 64 0.98 -10.98 3.71
N SER A 65 1.71 -10.80 4.81
CA SER A 65 2.52 -9.61 5.08
C SER A 65 3.58 -9.39 4.01
N ALA A 66 4.33 -10.44 3.63
CA ALA A 66 5.32 -10.36 2.56
C ALA A 66 4.70 -9.98 1.20
N ARG A 67 3.54 -10.54 0.85
CA ARG A 67 2.81 -10.18 -0.37
C ARG A 67 2.39 -8.72 -0.37
N GLN A 68 1.87 -8.23 0.75
CA GLN A 68 1.49 -6.82 0.89
C GLN A 68 2.72 -5.90 0.80
N GLY A 69 3.84 -6.28 1.42
CA GLY A 69 5.12 -5.58 1.31
C GLY A 69 5.58 -5.46 -0.14
N ASN A 70 5.63 -6.58 -0.86
CA ASN A 70 6.03 -6.61 -2.26
C ASN A 70 5.10 -5.76 -3.15
N GLN A 71 3.79 -5.81 -2.91
CA GLN A 71 2.84 -4.99 -3.65
C GLN A 71 3.05 -3.49 -3.39
N LYS A 72 3.32 -3.12 -2.14
CA LYS A 72 3.65 -1.74 -1.77
C LYS A 72 4.91 -1.25 -2.46
N GLU A 73 5.98 -2.04 -2.44
CA GLU A 73 7.24 -1.71 -3.10
C GLU A 73 7.06 -1.55 -4.61
N LEU A 74 6.31 -2.46 -5.25
CA LEU A 74 5.96 -2.35 -6.66
C LEU A 74 5.22 -1.05 -6.98
N LEU A 75 4.22 -0.67 -6.17
CA LEU A 75 3.48 0.58 -6.36
C LEU A 75 4.36 1.82 -6.19
N ILE A 76 5.30 1.80 -5.23
CA ILE A 76 6.28 2.87 -5.05
C ILE A 76 7.20 2.98 -6.27
N ALA A 77 7.71 1.86 -6.78
CA ALA A 77 8.54 1.83 -7.97
C ALA A 77 7.79 2.37 -9.20
N ARG A 78 6.54 1.93 -9.42
CA ARG A 78 5.68 2.42 -10.50
C ARG A 78 5.44 3.93 -10.39
N ARG A 79 5.17 4.43 -9.18
CA ARG A 79 5.04 5.88 -8.95
C ARG A 79 6.33 6.61 -9.30
N GLY A 80 7.49 6.09 -8.90
CA GLY A 80 8.78 6.69 -9.26
C GLY A 80 8.99 6.82 -10.77
N VAL A 81 8.58 5.81 -11.54
CA VAL A 81 8.63 5.86 -13.02
C VAL A 81 7.65 6.91 -13.58
N LEU A 82 6.44 7.01 -13.03
CA LEU A 82 5.46 8.02 -13.44
C LEU A 82 5.98 9.44 -13.16
N ASP A 83 6.50 9.68 -11.95
CA ASP A 83 7.04 10.98 -11.55
C ASP A 83 8.23 11.37 -12.44
N ALA A 84 9.15 10.42 -12.71
CA ALA A 84 10.26 10.65 -13.63
C ALA A 84 9.81 10.94 -15.08
N THR A 85 8.76 10.29 -15.55
CA THR A 85 8.19 10.52 -16.89
C THR A 85 7.52 11.89 -16.97
N TYR A 86 6.80 12.28 -15.92
CA TYR A 86 6.20 13.60 -15.80
C TYR A 86 7.27 14.70 -15.82
N ASP A 87 8.33 14.54 -15.02
CA ASP A 87 9.45 15.48 -14.96
C ASP A 87 10.19 15.57 -16.30
N ALA A 88 10.37 14.45 -17.01
CA ALA A 88 10.96 14.46 -18.35
C ALA A 88 10.08 15.22 -19.36
N ALA A 89 8.77 15.01 -19.34
CA ALA A 89 7.82 15.75 -20.18
C ALA A 89 7.84 17.26 -19.84
N LYS A 90 7.87 17.59 -18.54
CA LYS A 90 7.98 18.95 -18.04
C LYS A 90 9.27 19.62 -18.52
N SER A 91 10.40 18.93 -18.45
CA SER A 91 11.69 19.43 -18.92
C SER A 91 11.71 19.67 -20.43
N GLN A 92 11.11 18.78 -21.22
CA GLN A 92 10.96 18.98 -22.67
C GLN A 92 10.07 20.19 -23.00
N LEU A 93 9.01 20.42 -22.22
CA LEU A 93 8.15 21.59 -22.38
C LEU A 93 8.78 22.88 -21.86
N ALA A 94 9.72 22.80 -20.92
CA ALA A 94 10.50 23.95 -20.45
C ALA A 94 11.52 24.42 -21.50
N ASP A 95 11.99 23.51 -22.36
CA ASP A 95 13.01 23.82 -23.36
C ASP A 95 12.50 24.86 -24.38
N PRO A 96 13.12 26.05 -24.46
CA PRO A 96 12.79 27.06 -25.47
C PRO A 96 13.00 26.54 -26.91
N GLY A 97 13.90 25.56 -27.09
CA GLY A 97 14.22 24.91 -28.36
C GLY A 97 13.29 23.76 -28.75
N MET A 98 12.23 23.49 -27.98
CA MET A 98 11.30 22.39 -28.25
C MET A 98 10.73 22.44 -29.67
N LYS A 99 10.94 21.35 -30.43
CA LYS A 99 10.40 21.22 -31.78
C LYS A 99 8.86 21.27 -31.73
N GLY A 100 8.27 22.17 -32.53
CA GLY A 100 6.81 22.32 -32.61
C GLY A 100 6.23 23.32 -31.61
N ARG A 101 7.03 23.92 -30.71
CA ARG A 101 6.58 24.94 -29.74
C ARG A 101 5.83 26.11 -30.39
N ALA A 102 6.34 26.64 -31.50
CA ALA A 102 5.68 27.71 -32.25
C ALA A 102 4.29 27.31 -32.78
N THR A 103 4.15 26.08 -33.27
CA THR A 103 2.87 25.53 -33.74
C THR A 103 1.90 25.35 -32.58
N LEU A 104 2.39 24.85 -31.44
CA LEU A 104 1.60 24.69 -30.22
C LEU A 104 1.07 26.04 -29.72
N LEU A 105 1.93 27.06 -29.60
CA LEU A 105 1.52 28.42 -29.23
C LEU A 105 0.48 29.01 -30.18
N LYS A 106 0.64 28.81 -31.50
CA LYS A 106 -0.38 29.21 -32.48
C LYS A 106 -1.72 28.54 -32.26
N SER A 107 -1.73 27.24 -32.00
CA SER A 107 -2.96 26.48 -31.74
C SER A 107 -3.64 26.94 -30.45
N LEU A 108 -2.87 27.26 -29.41
CA LEU A 108 -3.38 27.78 -28.15
C LEU A 108 -3.93 29.20 -28.30
N LEU A 109 -3.24 30.08 -29.02
CA LEU A 109 -3.75 31.41 -29.34
C LEU A 109 -5.09 31.35 -30.07
N LYS A 110 -5.22 30.47 -31.09
CA LYS A 110 -6.47 30.27 -31.80
C LYS A 110 -7.59 29.75 -30.87
N ARG A 111 -7.29 28.76 -30.02
CA ARG A 111 -8.24 28.25 -29.04
C ARG A 111 -8.67 29.33 -28.04
N ALA A 112 -7.77 30.24 -27.70
CA ALA A 112 -8.04 31.33 -26.79
C ALA A 112 -8.92 32.42 -27.44
N GLU A 113 -8.77 32.66 -28.75
CA GLU A 113 -9.68 33.48 -29.55
C GLU A 113 -11.10 32.89 -29.62
N ASP A 114 -11.24 31.56 -29.69
CA ASP A 114 -12.55 30.91 -29.69
C ASP A 114 -13.27 31.04 -28.33
N VAL A 115 -12.50 31.17 -27.24
CA VAL A 115 -13.01 31.24 -25.86
C VAL A 115 -13.33 32.68 -25.42
N SER A 116 -12.75 33.70 -26.06
CA SER A 116 -12.82 35.08 -25.57
C SER A 116 -13.08 36.13 -26.67
N GLY A 117 -13.82 37.19 -26.32
CA GLY A 117 -14.01 38.38 -27.17
C GLY A 117 -12.74 39.26 -27.26
N LYS A 118 -12.83 40.41 -27.95
CA LYS A 118 -11.67 41.25 -28.32
C LYS A 118 -10.94 41.98 -27.17
N ASP A 119 -11.46 41.95 -25.94
CA ASP A 119 -11.02 42.83 -24.83
C ASP A 119 -10.21 42.12 -23.73
N PHE A 120 -9.25 41.27 -24.11
CA PHE A 120 -8.38 40.53 -23.18
C PHE A 120 -6.90 40.93 -23.33
N VAL A 121 -6.21 40.99 -22.20
CA VAL A 121 -4.76 41.21 -22.08
C VAL A 121 -4.06 39.85 -22.03
N ILE A 122 -3.06 39.65 -22.89
CA ILE A 122 -2.23 38.44 -22.89
C ILE A 122 -1.00 38.68 -22.02
N ARG A 123 -0.84 37.89 -20.96
CA ARG A 123 0.35 37.85 -20.11
C ARG A 123 1.24 36.67 -20.50
N PRO A 124 2.30 36.88 -21.29
CA PRO A 124 3.14 35.80 -21.79
C PRO A 124 4.10 35.28 -20.72
N VAL A 125 4.46 34.00 -20.81
CA VAL A 125 5.61 33.49 -20.05
C VAL A 125 6.90 34.00 -20.68
N SER A 126 7.91 34.35 -19.89
CA SER A 126 9.17 34.96 -20.38
C SER A 126 9.86 34.17 -21.51
N VAL A 127 9.79 32.83 -21.47
CA VAL A 127 10.35 31.95 -22.51
C VAL A 127 9.66 32.18 -23.87
N ASP A 128 8.36 32.49 -23.87
CA ASP A 128 7.54 32.65 -25.09
C ASP A 128 7.21 34.09 -25.43
N ALA A 129 7.58 35.04 -24.58
CA ALA A 129 7.25 36.45 -24.75
C ALA A 129 7.67 37.00 -26.12
N ALA A 130 8.85 36.62 -26.62
CA ALA A 130 9.33 37.06 -27.94
C ALA A 130 8.53 36.47 -29.11
N ALA A 131 8.08 35.23 -29.00
CA ALA A 131 7.26 34.57 -30.02
C ALA A 131 5.82 35.10 -30.01
N LEU A 132 5.26 35.28 -28.81
CA LEU A 132 3.92 35.81 -28.60
C LEU A 132 3.82 37.29 -29.00
N LYS A 133 4.85 38.12 -28.74
CA LYS A 133 4.91 39.52 -29.22
C LYS A 133 4.82 39.64 -30.75
N LYS A 134 5.36 38.67 -31.49
CA LYS A 134 5.30 38.65 -32.96
C LYS A 134 3.94 38.18 -33.49
N GLU A 135 3.27 37.29 -32.78
CA GLU A 135 2.01 36.66 -33.20
C GLU A 135 0.76 37.32 -32.58
N ALA A 136 0.92 38.21 -31.59
CA ALA A 136 -0.18 38.89 -30.90
C ALA A 136 -0.91 39.96 -31.73
N GLY A 137 -0.30 40.45 -32.82
CA GLY A 137 -0.93 41.43 -33.71
C GLY A 137 -1.40 42.69 -32.97
N SER A 138 -2.71 42.96 -32.97
CA SER A 138 -3.35 44.13 -32.35
C SER A 138 -3.74 43.95 -30.87
N ARG A 139 -3.31 42.87 -30.21
CA ARG A 139 -3.69 42.57 -28.82
C ARG A 139 -2.79 43.29 -27.82
N THR A 140 -3.36 43.62 -26.68
CA THR A 140 -2.61 44.18 -25.55
C THR A 140 -1.81 43.07 -24.87
N ILE A 141 -0.49 43.23 -24.83
CA ILE A 141 0.42 42.34 -24.11
C ILE A 141 0.71 42.99 -22.76
N GLY A 142 0.39 42.26 -21.68
CA GLY A 142 0.68 42.66 -20.31
C GLY A 142 2.05 42.19 -19.84
N ASP A 143 2.25 42.24 -18.53
CA ASP A 143 3.49 41.83 -17.88
C ASP A 143 3.81 40.34 -18.11
N GLU A 144 5.10 40.04 -18.08
CA GLU A 144 5.58 38.67 -18.18
C GLU A 144 5.31 37.90 -16.88
N ILE A 145 4.93 36.63 -17.01
CA ILE A 145 4.63 35.73 -15.89
C ILE A 145 5.60 34.55 -15.87
N ASP A 146 5.73 33.93 -14.70
CA ASP A 146 6.56 32.74 -14.55
C ASP A 146 5.82 31.44 -14.95
N GLY A 147 6.57 30.50 -15.51
CA GLY A 147 6.06 29.21 -16.02
C GLY A 147 6.99 28.55 -17.03
N LEU A 148 6.64 27.34 -17.46
CA LEU A 148 7.40 26.60 -18.48
C LEU A 148 7.17 27.15 -19.89
N GLY A 149 6.01 27.77 -20.11
CA GLY A 149 5.60 28.27 -21.42
C GLY A 149 4.13 28.61 -21.51
N GLY A 150 3.73 29.18 -22.65
CA GLY A 150 2.38 29.63 -22.93
C GLY A 150 2.11 31.04 -22.42
N PHE A 151 0.85 31.29 -22.08
CA PHE A 151 0.37 32.60 -21.64
C PHE A 151 -0.88 32.47 -20.79
N MET A 152 -1.18 33.54 -20.05
CA MET A 152 -2.47 33.71 -19.39
C MET A 152 -3.25 34.81 -20.10
N MET A 153 -4.56 34.64 -20.21
CA MET A 153 -5.45 35.70 -20.69
C MET A 153 -6.24 36.24 -19.53
N GLU A 154 -6.37 37.56 -19.47
CA GLU A 154 -7.12 38.23 -18.42
C GLU A 154 -7.95 39.36 -19.02
N ALA A 155 -9.20 39.48 -18.57
CA ALA A 155 -10.05 40.59 -18.95
C ALA A 155 -9.42 41.91 -18.50
N ALA A 156 -9.62 43.00 -19.26
CA ALA A 156 -9.04 44.30 -18.91
C ALA A 156 -9.50 44.84 -17.53
N ASP A 157 -10.61 44.33 -17.00
CA ASP A 157 -11.16 44.63 -15.68
C ASP A 157 -10.72 43.63 -14.57
N GLY A 158 -9.92 42.61 -14.91
CA GLY A 158 -9.45 41.58 -13.99
C GLY A 158 -10.53 40.60 -13.52
N SER A 159 -11.74 40.64 -14.09
CA SER A 159 -12.88 39.83 -13.63
C SER A 159 -12.76 38.34 -13.99
N VAL A 160 -12.09 38.02 -15.10
CA VAL A 160 -11.95 36.67 -15.65
C VAL A 160 -10.52 36.44 -16.11
N SER A 161 -9.95 35.30 -15.73
CA SER A 161 -8.66 34.83 -16.25
C SER A 161 -8.76 33.41 -16.81
N PHE A 162 -8.06 33.16 -17.91
CA PHE A 162 -7.93 31.86 -18.55
C PHE A 162 -6.45 31.47 -18.61
N ASP A 163 -6.13 30.32 -18.03
CA ASP A 163 -4.76 29.81 -17.97
C ASP A 163 -4.47 28.91 -19.17
N PHE A 164 -3.59 29.37 -20.07
CA PHE A 164 -3.06 28.61 -21.20
C PHE A 164 -1.56 28.32 -21.03
N ARG A 165 -1.06 28.32 -19.78
CA ARG A 165 0.31 27.91 -19.49
C ARG A 165 0.49 26.41 -19.71
N PHE A 166 1.68 26.04 -20.17
CA PHE A 166 2.01 24.63 -20.44
C PHE A 166 1.96 23.79 -19.16
N ASP A 167 2.31 24.35 -18.00
CA ASP A 167 2.18 23.70 -16.68
C ASP A 167 0.77 23.18 -16.43
N SER A 168 -0.23 24.07 -16.52
CA SER A 168 -1.62 23.77 -16.20
C SER A 168 -2.24 22.83 -17.23
N LEU A 169 -1.87 22.98 -18.50
CA LEU A 169 -2.31 22.09 -19.57
C LEU A 169 -1.70 20.69 -19.44
N LEU A 170 -0.41 20.61 -19.10
CA LEU A 170 0.27 19.34 -18.88
C LEU A 170 -0.36 18.59 -17.70
N ASP A 171 -0.58 19.25 -16.56
CA ASP A 171 -1.19 18.62 -15.38
C ASP A 171 -2.60 18.10 -15.65
N ARG A 172 -3.39 18.89 -16.38
CA ARG A 172 -4.73 18.49 -16.82
C ARG A 172 -4.68 17.27 -17.74
N THR A 173 -3.89 17.32 -18.82
CA THR A 173 -3.78 16.21 -19.77
C THR A 173 -3.18 14.97 -19.11
N TRP A 174 -2.21 15.13 -18.21
CA TRP A 174 -1.63 14.04 -17.44
C TRP A 174 -2.67 13.32 -16.59
N THR A 175 -3.59 14.08 -15.99
CA THR A 175 -4.70 13.53 -15.21
C THR A 175 -5.73 12.82 -16.10
N GLU A 176 -6.10 13.43 -17.22
CA GLU A 176 -7.07 12.89 -18.19
C GLU A 176 -6.55 11.59 -18.84
N GLU A 177 -5.28 11.55 -19.23
CA GLU A 177 -4.64 10.42 -19.93
C GLU A 177 -3.95 9.42 -18.99
N ARG A 178 -4.12 9.56 -17.68
CA ARG A 178 -3.41 8.74 -16.67
C ARG A 178 -3.61 7.23 -16.87
N ALA A 179 -4.79 6.82 -17.32
CA ALA A 179 -5.07 5.42 -17.62
C ALA A 179 -4.25 4.91 -18.82
N ALA A 180 -4.23 5.67 -19.92
CA ALA A 180 -3.46 5.33 -21.11
C ALA A 180 -1.94 5.34 -20.85
N ILE A 181 -1.45 6.28 -20.04
CA ILE A 181 -0.05 6.34 -19.62
C ILE A 181 0.32 5.10 -18.81
N ASN A 182 -0.51 4.68 -17.85
CA ASN A 182 -0.27 3.48 -17.06
C ASN A 182 -0.25 2.21 -17.93
N GLU A 183 -1.21 2.06 -18.85
CA GLU A 183 -1.26 0.95 -19.79
C GLU A 183 0.02 0.90 -20.64
N THR A 184 0.46 2.05 -21.17
CA THR A 184 1.65 2.11 -22.03
C THR A 184 2.94 1.80 -21.27
N LEU A 185 3.07 2.27 -20.03
CA LEU A 185 4.30 2.11 -19.25
C LEU A 185 4.41 0.76 -18.55
N PHE A 186 3.29 0.18 -18.11
CA PHE A 186 3.29 -0.98 -17.22
C PHE A 186 2.58 -2.21 -17.80
N GLY A 187 1.79 -2.05 -18.86
CA GLY A 187 1.00 -3.12 -19.47
C GLY A 187 -0.24 -3.49 -18.67
#